data_AF-A0A835NHF2-F1
#
_entry.id   AF-A0A835NHF2-F1
#
_cell.length_a   1.000
_cell.length_b   1.000
_cell.length_c   1.000
_cell.angle_alpha   90.00
_cell.angle_beta   90.00
_cell.angle_gamma   90.00
#
_symmetry.space_group_name_H-M   'P 1'
#
loop_
_entity.id
_entity.type
_entity.pdbx_description
1 polymer ?
#
loop_
_entity_poly.entity_id
_entity_poly.type
_entity_poly.pdbx_seq_one_letter_code
_entity_poly.pdbx_strand_id
1 'polypeptide(L)'
;MERGPGRPSLQLVQQAVQALYHDPDPSGKERASCWLGELQRSVHAWEISDQLLQIHQDVESCYFAAQTMKMKIQTSFYELPTDSHASLRDSLLSHIQNLKDLSPVIVTQLALAIADLALQMASWKGCVQTLVEKYSNDVTSLPFLLEILTVLPEEVHSRSLRIGANRRTEIIEDLAYYSSTVVSLLCHCSCRPAQLHLFLG
;
A
#
# COMPACT_ATOMS: atom_id res chain seq x y z
N MET A 1 -5.04 -34.77 12.30
CA MET A 1 -5.72 -33.49 12.00
C MET A 1 -5.04 -32.41 12.82
N GLU A 2 -3.98 -31.81 12.28
CA GLU A 2 -3.38 -30.64 12.91
C GLU A 2 -4.36 -29.47 12.71
N ARG A 3 -4.95 -28.99 13.82
CA ARG A 3 -5.59 -27.68 13.80
C ARG A 3 -4.45 -26.69 13.56
N GLY A 4 -4.41 -26.07 12.39
CA GLY A 4 -3.56 -24.90 12.19
C GLY A 4 -3.77 -23.91 13.34
N PRO A 5 -2.73 -23.16 13.75
CA PRO A 5 -2.86 -22.21 14.84
C PRO A 5 -4.06 -21.31 14.56
N GLY A 6 -4.94 -21.14 15.56
CA GLY A 6 -6.11 -20.27 15.43
C GLY A 6 -5.68 -18.85 15.08
N ARG A 7 -6.61 -18.07 14.53
CA ARG A 7 -6.36 -16.68 14.15
C ARG A 7 -5.67 -15.92 15.32
N PRO A 8 -4.52 -15.27 15.09
CA PRO A 8 -3.84 -14.53 16.14
C PRO A 8 -4.64 -13.29 16.54
N SER A 9 -4.58 -12.93 17.83
CA SER A 9 -5.19 -11.71 18.33
C SER A 9 -4.36 -10.48 17.94
N LEU A 10 -5.02 -9.32 17.77
CA LEU A 10 -4.31 -8.06 17.49
C LEU A 10 -3.27 -7.73 18.56
N GLN A 11 -3.59 -7.99 19.83
CA GLN A 11 -2.67 -7.76 20.95
C GLN A 11 -1.39 -8.59 20.81
N LEU A 12 -1.48 -9.85 20.38
CA LEU A 12 -0.32 -10.70 20.16
C LEU A 12 0.54 -10.17 19.02
N VAL A 13 -0.09 -9.70 17.94
CA VAL A 13 0.62 -9.12 16.80
C VAL A 13 1.35 -7.84 17.20
N GLN A 14 0.69 -6.96 17.95
CA GLN A 14 1.30 -5.73 18.46
C GLN A 14 2.49 -6.02 19.38
N GLN A 15 2.37 -7.01 20.27
CA GLN A 15 3.49 -7.43 21.11
C GLN A 15 4.67 -7.96 20.30
N ALA A 16 4.40 -8.74 19.26
CA ALA A 16 5.45 -9.24 18.36
C ALA A 16 6.11 -8.10 17.56
N VAL A 17 5.33 -7.12 17.08
CA VAL A 17 5.87 -5.91 16.42
C VAL A 17 6.75 -5.12 17.39
N GLN A 18 6.28 -4.87 18.61
CA GLN A 18 7.06 -4.17 19.63
C GLN A 18 8.37 -4.91 19.96
N ALA A 19 8.32 -6.25 20.09
CA ALA A 19 9.53 -7.05 20.31
C ALA A 19 10.50 -6.95 19.11
N LEU A 20 10.00 -6.94 17.87
CA LEU A 20 10.83 -6.82 16.67
C LEU A 20 11.70 -5.55 16.69
N TYR A 21 11.16 -4.42 17.12
CA TYR A 21 11.88 -3.13 17.12
C TYR A 21 12.65 -2.89 18.42
N HIS A 22 12.06 -3.20 19.59
CA HIS A 22 12.55 -2.72 20.88
C HIS A 22 13.17 -3.79 21.78
N ASP A 23 13.09 -5.09 21.44
CA ASP A 23 13.68 -6.12 22.30
C ASP A 23 15.22 -5.94 22.36
N PRO A 24 15.81 -5.80 23.57
CA PRO A 24 17.26 -5.67 23.71
C PRO A 24 18.00 -6.98 23.41
N ASP A 25 17.33 -8.13 23.48
CA ASP A 25 17.90 -9.43 23.13
C ASP A 25 17.75 -9.70 21.62
N PRO A 26 18.86 -9.86 20.87
CA PRO A 26 18.81 -10.23 19.46
C PRO A 26 18.00 -11.50 19.20
N SER A 27 18.02 -12.47 20.13
CA SER A 27 17.26 -13.71 19.97
C SER A 27 15.74 -13.47 20.07
N GLY A 28 15.31 -12.48 20.85
CA GLY A 28 13.92 -12.05 20.95
C GLY A 28 13.42 -11.41 19.66
N LYS A 29 14.23 -10.52 19.09
CA LYS A 29 13.97 -9.91 17.76
C LYS A 29 13.84 -10.96 16.67
N GLU A 30 14.73 -11.95 16.65
CA GLU A 30 14.69 -13.03 15.65
C GLU A 30 13.43 -13.90 15.79
N ARG A 31 13.04 -14.27 17.02
CA ARG A 31 11.78 -14.99 17.26
C ARG A 31 10.56 -14.20 16.78
N ALA A 32 10.51 -12.91 17.12
CA ALA A 32 9.43 -12.02 16.69
C ALA A 32 9.37 -11.90 15.15
N SER A 33 10.52 -11.70 14.51
CA SER A 33 10.64 -11.64 13.05
C SER A 33 10.16 -12.92 12.37
N CYS A 34 10.55 -14.09 12.90
CA CYS A 34 10.14 -15.38 12.34
C CYS A 34 8.62 -15.55 12.42
N TRP A 35 8.04 -15.28 13.60
CA TRP A 35 6.60 -15.39 13.82
C TRP A 35 5.79 -14.41 12.97
N LEU A 36 6.23 -13.14 12.88
CA LEU A 36 5.60 -12.15 12.01
C LEU A 36 5.71 -12.54 10.53
N GLY A 37 6.82 -13.15 10.12
CA GLY A 37 6.97 -13.69 8.77
C GLY A 37 6.02 -14.87 8.47
N GLU A 38 5.70 -15.70 9.46
CA GLU A 38 4.68 -16.74 9.32
C GLU A 38 3.27 -16.14 9.22
N LEU A 39 2.97 -15.14 10.05
CA LEU A 39 1.73 -14.38 9.97
C LEU A 39 1.54 -13.79 8.56
N GLN A 40 2.57 -13.11 8.05
CA GLN A 40 2.60 -12.50 6.71
C GLN A 40 2.32 -13.50 5.58
N ARG A 41 2.72 -14.77 5.74
CA ARG A 41 2.43 -15.84 4.77
C ARG A 41 1.03 -16.44 4.91
N SER A 42 0.36 -16.21 6.04
CA SER A 42 -0.97 -16.77 6.31
C SER A 42 -2.10 -15.98 5.64
N VAL A 43 -3.30 -16.59 5.58
CA VAL A 43 -4.53 -15.91 5.15
C VAL A 43 -5.00 -14.84 6.15
N HIS A 44 -4.58 -14.93 7.42
CA HIS A 44 -4.97 -13.98 8.46
C HIS A 44 -4.29 -12.61 8.29
N ALA A 45 -3.21 -12.54 7.52
CA ALA A 45 -2.47 -11.32 7.24
C ALA A 45 -3.34 -10.20 6.68
N TRP A 46 -4.29 -10.52 5.81
CA TRP A 46 -5.19 -9.54 5.19
C TRP A 46 -5.99 -8.76 6.24
N GLU A 47 -6.71 -9.50 7.08
CA GLU A 47 -7.60 -8.90 8.07
C GLU A 47 -6.84 -8.24 9.22
N ILE A 48 -5.74 -8.85 9.67
CA ILE A 48 -4.90 -8.25 10.72
C ILE A 48 -4.29 -6.94 10.25
N SER A 49 -3.77 -6.90 9.01
CA SER A 49 -3.19 -5.67 8.47
C SER A 49 -4.23 -4.58 8.31
N ASP A 50 -5.44 -4.92 7.85
CA ASP A 50 -6.53 -3.96 7.71
C ASP A 50 -6.91 -3.36 9.08
N GLN A 51 -7.07 -4.20 10.10
CA GLN A 51 -7.39 -3.76 11.47
C GLN A 51 -6.28 -2.91 12.09
N LEU A 52 -5.00 -3.25 11.87
CA LEU A 52 -3.88 -2.44 12.37
C LEU A 52 -3.85 -1.05 11.72
N LEU A 53 -4.13 -0.96 10.41
CA LEU A 53 -4.21 0.32 9.69
C LEU A 53 -5.44 1.15 10.10
N GLN A 54 -6.55 0.51 10.47
CA GLN A 54 -7.73 1.18 11.02
C GLN A 54 -7.48 1.74 12.42
N ILE A 55 -6.84 0.97 13.30
CA ILE A 55 -6.56 1.35 14.69
C ILE A 55 -5.46 2.41 14.76
N HIS A 56 -4.51 2.38 13.81
CA HIS A 56 -3.42 3.34 13.65
C HIS A 56 -2.67 3.74 14.93
N GLN A 57 -2.41 2.76 15.81
CA GLN A 57 -1.90 3.01 17.16
C GLN A 57 -0.52 3.67 17.18
N ASP A 58 0.40 3.18 16.35
CA ASP A 58 1.80 3.61 16.31
C ASP A 58 2.40 3.36 14.92
N VAL A 59 3.53 4.03 14.66
CA VAL A 59 4.22 3.99 13.36
C VAL A 59 4.69 2.59 12.99
N GLU A 60 5.16 1.79 13.95
CA GLU A 60 5.76 0.48 13.71
C GLU A 60 4.70 -0.54 13.31
N SER A 61 3.57 -0.54 14.04
CA SER A 61 2.41 -1.37 13.74
C SER A 61 1.81 -1.02 12.37
N CYS A 62 1.66 0.28 12.07
CA CYS A 62 1.15 0.73 10.78
C CYS A 62 2.09 0.39 9.63
N TYR A 63 3.40 0.56 9.82
CA TYR A 63 4.41 0.20 8.83
C TYR A 63 4.40 -1.29 8.54
N PHE A 64 4.40 -2.14 9.59
CA PHE A 64 4.29 -3.58 9.45
C PHE A 64 3.04 -3.98 8.65
N ALA A 65 1.89 -3.38 8.98
CA ALA A 65 0.62 -3.66 8.31
C ALA A 65 0.62 -3.20 6.83
N ALA A 66 1.11 -1.99 6.53
CA ALA A 66 1.21 -1.47 5.17
C ALA A 66 2.16 -2.31 4.30
N GLN A 67 3.33 -2.66 4.84
CA GLN A 67 4.28 -3.55 4.16
C GLN A 67 3.67 -4.94 3.91
N THR A 68 2.93 -5.46 4.89
CA THR A 68 2.25 -6.76 4.77
C THR A 68 1.17 -6.71 3.68
N MET A 69 0.35 -5.65 3.62
CA MET A 69 -0.64 -5.46 2.55
C MET A 69 0.01 -5.46 1.17
N LYS A 70 1.05 -4.64 0.97
CA LYS A 70 1.82 -4.61 -0.28
C LYS A 70 2.29 -6.02 -0.66
N MET A 71 2.99 -6.70 0.24
CA MET A 71 3.52 -8.04 -0.02
C MET A 71 2.41 -9.03 -0.38
N LYS A 72 1.30 -9.05 0.37
CA LYS A 72 0.16 -9.94 0.11
C LYS A 72 -0.48 -9.67 -1.25
N ILE A 73 -0.57 -8.41 -1.68
CA ILE A 73 -1.04 -8.06 -3.03
C ILE A 73 -0.03 -8.56 -4.07
N GLN A 74 1.27 -8.37 -3.89
CA GLN A 74 2.27 -8.81 -4.86
C GLN A 74 2.35 -10.35 -5.00
N THR A 75 2.23 -11.09 -3.90
CA THR A 75 2.53 -12.53 -3.89
C THR A 75 1.30 -13.44 -3.80
N SER A 76 0.20 -12.92 -3.27
CA SER A 76 -0.93 -13.73 -2.77
C SER A 76 -2.28 -13.16 -3.19
N PHE A 77 -2.35 -12.30 -4.21
CA PHE A 77 -3.61 -11.69 -4.67
C PHE A 77 -4.66 -12.73 -5.08
N TYR A 78 -4.22 -13.88 -5.58
CA TYR A 78 -5.09 -15.01 -5.94
C TYR A 78 -5.91 -15.59 -4.77
N GLU A 79 -5.55 -15.27 -3.51
CA GLU A 79 -6.33 -15.68 -2.33
C GLU A 79 -7.65 -14.91 -2.20
N LEU A 80 -7.75 -13.74 -2.84
CA LEU A 80 -8.92 -12.87 -2.74
C LEU A 80 -9.95 -13.22 -3.82
N PRO A 81 -11.24 -13.34 -3.45
CA PRO A 81 -12.29 -13.44 -4.45
C PRO A 81 -12.43 -12.11 -5.20
N THR A 82 -12.73 -12.18 -6.49
CA THR A 82 -12.84 -10.99 -7.37
C THR A 82 -13.80 -9.93 -6.82
N ASP A 83 -14.88 -10.35 -6.16
CA ASP A 83 -15.89 -9.47 -5.58
C ASP A 83 -15.36 -8.62 -4.41
N SER A 84 -14.24 -9.03 -3.80
CA SER A 84 -13.59 -8.30 -2.71
C SER A 84 -12.57 -7.26 -3.19
N HIS A 85 -12.18 -7.27 -4.47
CA HIS A 85 -11.12 -6.40 -4.99
C HIS A 85 -11.47 -4.91 -4.85
N ALA A 86 -12.72 -4.55 -5.14
CA ALA A 86 -13.19 -3.17 -5.00
C ALA A 86 -13.16 -2.72 -3.53
N SER A 87 -13.60 -3.58 -2.61
CA SER A 87 -13.55 -3.30 -1.17
C SER A 87 -12.11 -3.12 -0.68
N LEU A 88 -11.17 -3.96 -1.13
CA LEU A 88 -9.75 -3.81 -0.79
C LEU A 88 -9.18 -2.48 -1.30
N ARG A 89 -9.47 -2.12 -2.55
CA ARG A 89 -9.09 -0.81 -3.12
C ARG A 89 -9.58 0.32 -2.23
N ASP A 90 -10.87 0.30 -1.90
CA ASP A 90 -11.49 1.38 -1.15
C ASP A 90 -10.92 1.47 0.28
N SER A 91 -10.63 0.33 0.92
CA SER A 91 -9.91 0.28 2.19
C SER A 91 -8.50 0.88 2.10
N LEU A 92 -7.68 0.49 1.11
CA LEU A 92 -6.32 1.03 0.94
C LEU A 92 -6.33 2.55 0.70
N LEU A 93 -7.29 3.03 -0.10
CA LEU A 93 -7.48 4.46 -0.34
C LEU A 93 -7.91 5.21 0.92
N SER A 94 -8.74 4.60 1.77
CA SER A 94 -9.08 5.14 3.08
C SER A 94 -7.86 5.19 4.00
N HIS A 95 -7.08 4.10 4.07
CA HIS A 95 -5.88 3.99 4.90
C HIS A 95 -4.85 5.05 4.55
N ILE A 96 -4.50 5.21 3.26
CA ILE A 96 -3.49 6.20 2.86
C ILE A 96 -3.95 7.63 3.15
N GLN A 97 -5.25 7.92 3.02
CA GLN A 97 -5.81 9.22 3.34
C GLN A 97 -5.75 9.51 4.85
N ASN A 98 -6.01 8.52 5.70
CA ASN A 98 -5.97 8.66 7.16
C ASN A 98 -4.56 8.69 7.73
N LEU A 99 -3.58 8.07 7.04
CA LEU A 99 -2.21 7.89 7.50
C LEU A 99 -1.20 8.81 6.81
N LYS A 100 -1.65 9.69 5.91
CA LYS A 100 -0.80 10.56 5.08
C LYS A 100 0.19 11.44 5.86
N ASP A 101 -0.18 11.83 7.08
CA ASP A 101 0.62 12.69 7.95
C ASP A 101 1.40 11.91 9.02
N LEU A 102 1.23 10.57 9.11
CA LEU A 102 1.84 9.76 10.17
C LEU A 102 3.33 9.49 9.92
N SER A 103 3.67 9.00 8.72
CA SER A 103 5.06 8.76 8.31
C SER A 103 5.15 8.56 6.80
N PRO A 104 6.09 9.22 6.11
CA PRO A 104 6.26 9.07 4.67
C PRO A 104 6.55 7.62 4.26
N VAL A 105 7.26 6.87 5.12
CA VAL A 105 7.60 5.46 4.84
C VAL A 105 6.34 4.58 4.79
N ILE A 106 5.32 4.88 5.61
CA ILE A 106 4.03 4.18 5.57
C ILE A 106 3.27 4.54 4.29
N VAL A 107 3.28 5.83 3.93
CA VAL A 107 2.63 6.32 2.69
C VAL A 107 3.21 5.62 1.47
N THR A 108 4.53 5.49 1.35
CA THR A 108 5.16 4.75 0.25
C THR A 108 4.74 3.28 0.21
N GLN A 109 4.64 2.58 1.36
CA GLN A 109 4.16 1.18 1.36
C GLN A 109 2.71 1.07 0.89
N LEU A 110 1.84 1.98 1.31
CA LEU A 110 0.45 2.02 0.86
C LEU A 110 0.32 2.41 -0.61
N ALA A 111 1.14 3.35 -1.09
CA ALA A 111 1.18 3.75 -2.49
C ALA A 111 1.61 2.57 -3.38
N LEU A 112 2.63 1.82 -2.99
CA LEU A 112 3.04 0.58 -3.66
C LEU A 112 1.92 -0.46 -3.63
N ALA A 113 1.27 -0.68 -2.49
CA ALA A 113 0.13 -1.60 -2.40
C ALA A 113 -1.01 -1.22 -3.35
N ILE A 114 -1.34 0.07 -3.46
CA ILE A 114 -2.36 0.60 -4.38
C ILE A 114 -1.93 0.42 -5.83
N ALA A 115 -0.67 0.68 -6.16
CA ALA A 115 -0.11 0.48 -7.49
C ALA A 115 -0.18 -1.00 -7.90
N ASP A 116 0.36 -1.90 -7.07
CA ASP A 116 0.34 -3.34 -7.29
C ASP A 116 -1.10 -3.87 -7.48
N LEU A 117 -2.06 -3.34 -6.72
CA LEU A 117 -3.48 -3.68 -6.84
C LEU A 117 -4.05 -3.19 -8.18
N ALA A 118 -3.81 -1.94 -8.56
CA ALA A 118 -4.31 -1.38 -9.82
C ALA A 118 -3.78 -2.15 -11.04
N LEU A 119 -2.52 -2.57 -11.00
CA LEU A 119 -1.89 -3.34 -12.06
C LEU A 119 -2.52 -4.74 -12.21
N GLN A 120 -2.89 -5.40 -11.10
CA GLN A 120 -3.52 -6.72 -11.09
C GLN A 120 -5.04 -6.70 -11.27
N MET A 121 -5.72 -5.62 -10.86
CA MET A 121 -7.18 -5.47 -10.92
C MET A 121 -7.60 -4.97 -12.30
N ALA A 122 -7.72 -5.87 -13.28
CA ALA A 122 -8.09 -5.54 -14.66
C ALA A 122 -9.43 -4.79 -14.82
N SER A 123 -10.32 -4.88 -13.83
CA SER A 123 -11.58 -4.13 -13.79
C SER A 123 -11.41 -2.64 -13.45
N TRP A 124 -10.28 -2.23 -12.84
CA TRP A 124 -10.01 -0.84 -12.49
C TRP A 124 -9.28 -0.10 -13.64
N LYS A 125 -9.99 0.07 -14.76
CA LYS A 125 -9.51 0.86 -15.90
C LYS A 125 -9.44 2.35 -15.55
N GLY A 126 -8.48 3.07 -16.13
CA GLY A 126 -8.33 4.51 -15.89
C GLY A 126 -8.06 4.87 -14.43
N CYS A 127 -7.33 3.99 -13.71
CA CYS A 127 -7.01 4.22 -12.30
C CYS A 127 -6.36 5.60 -12.07
N VAL A 128 -5.43 6.02 -12.95
CA VAL A 128 -4.80 7.35 -12.94
C VAL A 128 -5.84 8.46 -12.95
N GLN A 129 -6.78 8.43 -13.91
CA GLN A 129 -7.84 9.44 -13.98
C GLN A 129 -8.68 9.46 -12.70
N THR A 130 -9.13 8.29 -12.23
CA THR A 130 -9.98 8.22 -11.02
C THR A 130 -9.28 8.74 -9.77
N LEU A 131 -7.96 8.51 -9.63
CA LEU A 131 -7.17 9.01 -8.51
C LEU A 131 -6.97 10.52 -8.59
N VAL A 132 -6.64 11.04 -9.77
CA VAL A 132 -6.44 12.48 -9.98
C VAL A 132 -7.74 13.25 -9.75
N GLU A 133 -8.85 12.81 -10.32
CA GLU A 133 -10.16 13.47 -10.12
C GLU A 133 -10.58 13.48 -8.65
N LYS A 134 -10.29 12.41 -7.91
CA LYS A 134 -10.65 12.28 -6.49
C LYS A 134 -9.80 13.17 -5.58
N TYR A 135 -8.49 13.26 -5.81
CA TYR A 135 -7.55 13.83 -4.83
C TYR A 135 -6.89 15.14 -5.26
N SER A 136 -6.89 15.53 -6.54
CA SER A 136 -6.16 16.71 -7.02
C SER A 136 -6.64 18.06 -6.46
N ASN A 137 -7.89 18.14 -6.03
CA ASN A 137 -8.46 19.37 -5.48
C ASN A 137 -8.09 19.61 -4.01
N ASP A 138 -7.71 18.56 -3.29
CA ASP A 138 -7.27 18.65 -1.90
C ASP A 138 -5.74 18.72 -1.85
N VAL A 139 -5.21 19.89 -1.48
CA VAL A 139 -3.77 20.13 -1.36
C VAL A 139 -3.12 19.14 -0.39
N THR A 140 -3.81 18.76 0.67
CA THR A 140 -3.26 17.82 1.67
C THR A 140 -3.21 16.39 1.14
N SER A 141 -3.89 16.09 0.03
CA SER A 141 -3.85 14.79 -0.63
C SER A 141 -2.80 14.71 -1.75
N LEU A 142 -2.29 15.84 -2.22
CA LEU A 142 -1.29 15.88 -3.29
C LEU A 142 -0.02 15.06 -2.99
N PRO A 143 0.56 15.07 -1.78
CA PRO A 143 1.78 14.30 -1.52
C PRO A 143 1.61 12.80 -1.77
N PHE A 144 0.57 12.17 -1.21
CA PHE A 144 0.35 10.74 -1.42
C PHE A 144 -0.17 10.43 -2.83
N LEU A 145 -0.91 11.36 -3.46
CA LEU A 145 -1.34 11.20 -4.86
C LEU A 145 -0.12 11.14 -5.79
N LEU A 146 0.83 12.07 -5.62
CA LEU A 146 2.06 12.09 -6.40
C LEU A 146 2.91 10.85 -6.11
N GLU A 147 2.97 10.39 -4.86
CA GLU A 147 3.66 9.13 -4.52
C GLU A 147 3.07 7.95 -5.29
N ILE A 148 1.74 7.78 -5.32
CA ILE A 148 1.07 6.73 -6.10
C ILE A 148 1.42 6.86 -7.60
N LEU A 149 1.36 8.07 -8.15
CA LEU A 149 1.65 8.31 -9.57
C LEU A 149 3.13 8.14 -9.94
N THR A 150 4.03 8.27 -8.97
CA THR A 150 5.46 7.97 -9.13
C THR A 150 5.72 6.47 -9.13
N VAL A 151 5.22 5.74 -8.13
CA VAL A 151 5.53 4.30 -8.00
C VAL A 151 4.75 3.41 -8.98
N LEU A 152 3.57 3.86 -9.45
CA LEU A 152 2.75 3.10 -10.39
C LEU A 152 3.49 2.69 -11.68
N PRO A 153 4.12 3.62 -12.44
CA PRO A 153 4.90 3.24 -13.63
C PRO A 153 6.15 2.41 -13.31
N GLU A 154 6.74 2.55 -12.12
CA GLU A 154 7.88 1.75 -11.67
C GLU A 154 7.47 0.28 -11.50
N GLU A 155 6.31 0.02 -10.87
CA GLU A 155 5.84 -1.35 -10.61
C GLU A 155 5.40 -2.11 -11.88
N VAL A 156 5.15 -1.44 -13.00
CA VAL A 156 4.87 -2.09 -14.31
C VAL A 156 5.99 -3.05 -14.73
N HIS A 157 7.23 -2.73 -14.36
CA HIS A 157 8.44 -3.49 -14.68
C HIS A 157 9.02 -4.25 -13.49
N SER A 158 8.30 -4.26 -12.37
CA SER A 158 8.71 -4.92 -11.14
C SER A 158 8.84 -6.43 -11.35
N ARG A 159 9.92 -7.01 -10.80
CA ARG A 159 10.15 -8.46 -10.85
C ARG A 159 9.36 -9.21 -9.78
N SER A 160 8.98 -8.53 -8.70
CA SER A 160 8.12 -9.11 -7.66
C SER A 160 6.68 -9.24 -8.14
N LEU A 161 6.23 -8.33 -9.01
CA LEU A 161 4.88 -8.34 -9.56
C LEU A 161 4.83 -9.13 -10.88
N ARG A 162 4.29 -10.35 -10.83
CA ARG A 162 4.26 -11.26 -11.97
C ARG A 162 3.10 -10.95 -12.93
N ILE A 163 3.19 -9.84 -13.64
CA ILE A 163 2.22 -9.47 -14.69
C ILE A 163 2.60 -10.15 -16.02
N GLY A 164 1.62 -10.76 -16.69
CA GLY A 164 1.79 -11.32 -18.03
C GLY A 164 2.04 -10.24 -19.10
N ALA A 165 2.78 -10.58 -20.15
CA ALA A 165 3.21 -9.61 -21.17
C ALA A 165 2.05 -8.82 -21.81
N ASN A 166 0.95 -9.51 -22.17
CA ASN A 166 -0.23 -8.86 -22.76
C ASN A 166 -0.83 -7.81 -21.82
N ARG A 167 -1.01 -8.19 -20.54
CA ARG A 167 -1.54 -7.28 -19.52
C ARG A 167 -0.60 -6.10 -19.27
N ARG A 168 0.72 -6.32 -19.31
CA ARG A 168 1.70 -5.23 -19.20
C ARG A 168 1.56 -4.23 -20.35
N THR A 169 1.39 -4.71 -21.59
CA THR A 169 1.18 -3.83 -22.75
C THR A 169 -0.09 -2.99 -22.59
N GLU A 170 -1.22 -3.61 -22.21
CA GLU A 170 -2.48 -2.89 -21.94
C GLU A 170 -2.30 -1.77 -20.90
N ILE A 171 -1.57 -2.04 -19.82
CA ILE A 171 -1.29 -1.06 -18.78
C ILE A 171 -0.44 0.08 -19.32
N ILE A 172 0.62 -0.21 -20.08
CA ILE A 172 1.49 0.82 -20.66
C ILE A 172 0.69 1.75 -21.59
N GLU A 173 -0.20 1.19 -22.40
CA GLU A 173 -1.09 1.95 -23.28
C GLU A 173 -2.08 2.81 -22.47
N ASP A 174 -2.69 2.27 -21.41
CA ASP A 174 -3.61 3.01 -20.53
C ASP A 174 -2.88 4.16 -19.80
N LEU A 175 -1.68 3.91 -19.27
CA LEU A 175 -0.85 4.95 -18.64
C LEU A 175 -0.43 6.04 -19.65
N ALA A 176 -0.08 5.65 -20.88
CA ALA A 176 0.25 6.60 -21.94
C ALA A 176 -0.96 7.47 -22.31
N TYR A 177 -2.16 6.89 -22.36
CA TYR A 177 -3.42 7.61 -22.62
C TYR A 177 -3.69 8.69 -21.57
N TYR A 178 -3.47 8.40 -20.29
CA TYR A 178 -3.67 9.35 -19.19
C TYR A 178 -2.44 10.22 -18.84
N SER A 179 -1.35 10.12 -19.61
CA SER A 179 -0.12 10.89 -19.35
C SER A 179 -0.35 12.41 -19.32
N SER A 180 -1.21 12.92 -20.22
CA SER A 180 -1.57 14.34 -20.26
C SER A 180 -2.25 14.84 -18.98
N THR A 181 -3.08 14.01 -18.35
CA THR A 181 -3.72 14.30 -17.05
C THR A 181 -2.66 14.47 -15.95
N VAL A 182 -1.67 13.57 -15.90
CA VAL A 182 -0.57 13.64 -14.92
C VAL A 182 0.31 14.87 -15.17
N VAL A 183 0.66 15.15 -16.43
CA VAL A 183 1.44 16.35 -16.78
C VAL A 183 0.69 17.62 -16.38
N SER A 184 -0.62 17.69 -16.63
CA SER A 184 -1.44 18.82 -16.20
C SER A 184 -1.42 18.97 -14.68
N LEU A 185 -1.56 17.88 -13.91
CA LEU A 185 -1.46 17.90 -12.45
C LEU A 185 -0.10 18.45 -11.98
N LEU A 186 1.01 17.99 -12.56
CA LEU A 186 2.36 18.45 -12.22
C LEU A 186 2.55 19.95 -12.51
N CYS A 187 2.01 20.43 -13.64
CA CYS A 187 1.98 21.87 -13.96
C CYS A 187 1.19 22.65 -12.89
N HIS A 188 0.02 22.16 -12.48
CA HIS A 188 -0.79 22.80 -11.43
C HIS A 188 -0.06 22.85 -10.08
N CYS A 189 0.64 21.77 -9.70
CA CYS A 189 1.44 21.72 -8.47
C CYS A 189 2.59 22.73 -8.51
N SER A 190 3.28 22.84 -9.66
CA SER A 190 4.41 23.74 -9.85
C SER A 190 4.01 25.22 -9.85
N CYS A 191 2.81 25.55 -10.33
CA CYS A 191 2.28 26.92 -10.34
C CYS A 191 1.77 27.41 -8.98
N ARG A 192 1.77 26.57 -7.93
CA ARG A 192 1.41 26.95 -6.54
C ARG A 192 2.63 26.86 -5.59
N PRO A 193 3.71 27.61 -5.82
CA PRO A 193 4.96 27.49 -5.04
C PRO A 193 4.81 27.87 -3.56
N ALA A 194 3.77 28.62 -3.18
CA ALA A 194 3.53 29.01 -1.79
C ALA A 194 3.22 27.83 -0.84
N GLN A 195 2.97 26.62 -1.37
CA GLN A 195 2.66 25.43 -0.56
C GLN A 195 3.77 24.36 -0.59
N LEU A 196 4.76 24.45 -1.49
CA LEU A 196 5.88 23.49 -1.59
C LEU A 196 7.01 23.73 -0.58
N HIS A 197 7.14 24.95 -0.05
CA HIS A 197 8.17 25.30 0.95
C HIS A 197 7.98 24.65 2.33
N LEU A 198 6.85 23.98 2.58
CA LEU A 198 6.58 23.22 3.81
C LEU A 198 7.05 21.76 3.73
N PHE A 199 7.56 21.29 2.59
CA PHE A 199 7.76 19.85 2.32
C PHE A 199 9.21 19.43 2.06
N LEU A 200 10.19 20.32 2.18
CA LEU A 200 11.62 20.02 2.08
C LEU A 200 12.42 20.49 3.31
N GLY A 201 11.74 20.77 4.43
CA GLY A 201 12.34 21.11 5.72
C GLY A 201 12.32 19.95 6.68
#